data_AF-A0AAW5MTR5-F1
#
_entry.id   AF-A0AAW5MTR5-F1
#
_cell.length_a   1.000
_cell.length_b   1.000
_cell.length_c   1.000
_cell.angle_alpha   90.00
_cell.angle_beta   90.00
_cell.angle_gamma   90.00
#
_symmetry.space_group_name_H-M   'P 1'
#
loop_
_entity.id
_entity.type
_entity.pdbx_description
1 polymer ?
#
loop_
_entity_poly.entity_id
_entity_poly.type
_entity_poly.pdbx_seq_one_letter_code
_entity_poly.pdbx_strand_id
1 'polypeptide(L)'
;SILWFILTIGIYGIYWVYKTQEEVRRYSGNGIGGVLGLVIYILISPVTFFIVPSEVRYMYEDLDGGQSPVRGIYGLWILLPIVGPIIWF
;
A
#
# COMPACT_ATOMS: atom_id res chain seq x y z
N SER A 1 9.38 2.85 -5.51
CA SER A 1 10.70 3.49 -5.73
C SER A 1 10.58 4.98 -5.52
N ILE A 2 11.12 5.46 -4.40
CA ILE A 2 11.08 6.85 -3.92
C ILE A 2 11.46 7.88 -4.99
N LEU A 3 12.37 7.49 -5.89
CA LEU A 3 12.85 8.32 -7.00
C LEU A 3 11.69 8.78 -7.91
N TRP A 4 10.79 7.86 -8.29
CA TRP A 4 9.64 8.18 -9.14
C TRP A 4 8.59 8.99 -8.38
N PHE A 5 8.44 8.77 -7.08
CA PHE A 5 7.55 9.55 -6.24
C PHE A 5 7.96 11.03 -6.20
N ILE A 6 9.25 11.31 -6.01
CA ILE A 6 9.78 12.67 -6.00
C ILE A 6 9.70 13.29 -7.41
N LEU A 7 10.09 12.54 -8.45
CA LEU A 7 10.16 13.04 -9.82
C LEU A 7 8.77 13.35 -10.42
N THR A 8 7.73 12.66 -9.95
CA THR A 8 6.33 12.89 -10.37
C THR A 8 5.53 13.77 -9.41
N ILE A 9 6.17 14.40 -8.42
CA ILE A 9 5.52 15.26 -7.41
C ILE A 9 4.34 14.52 -6.75
N GLY A 10 4.56 13.26 -6.37
CA GLY A 10 3.58 12.45 -5.65
C GLY A 10 2.54 11.72 -6.51
N ILE A 11 2.44 11.98 -7.82
CA ILE A 11 1.48 11.29 -8.71
C ILE A 11 1.78 9.78 -8.79
N TYR A 12 3.06 9.40 -8.76
CA TYR A 12 3.46 8.00 -8.72
C TYR A 12 2.90 7.27 -7.49
N GLY A 13 2.59 7.98 -6.40
CA GLY A 13 1.98 7.34 -5.23
C GLY A 13 0.60 6.77 -5.51
N ILE A 14 -0.20 7.48 -6.32
CA ILE A 14 -1.52 6.99 -6.79
C ILE A 14 -1.35 5.74 -7.65
N TYR A 15 -0.39 5.77 -8.59
CA TYR A 15 -0.11 4.63 -9.46
C TYR A 15 0.37 3.41 -8.66
N TRP A 16 1.23 3.64 -7.66
CA TRP A 16 1.75 2.59 -6.79
C TRP A 16 0.62 1.91 -6.01
N VAL A 17 -0.26 2.69 -5.36
CA VAL A 17 -1.42 2.15 -4.64
C VAL A 17 -2.29 1.28 -5.55
N TYR A 18 -2.63 1.78 -6.74
CA TYR A 18 -3.42 1.02 -7.71
C TYR A 18 -2.76 -0.31 -8.07
N LYS A 19 -1.47 -0.26 -8.46
CA LYS A 19 -0.73 -1.44 -8.91
C LYS A 19 -0.60 -2.48 -7.82
N THR A 20 -0.25 -2.07 -6.60
CA THR A 20 -0.09 -2.99 -5.47
C THR A 20 -1.41 -3.67 -5.11
N GLN A 21 -2.50 -2.91 -5.01
CA GLN A 21 -3.81 -3.47 -4.67
C GLN A 21 -4.37 -4.38 -5.77
N GLU A 22 -4.14 -4.05 -7.03
CA GLU A 22 -4.53 -4.90 -8.17
C GLU A 22 -3.75 -6.21 -8.21
N GLU A 23 -2.44 -6.14 -7.93
CA GLU A 23 -1.58 -7.32 -7.87
C GLU A 23 -1.99 -8.23 -6.71
N VAL A 24 -2.17 -7.68 -5.51
CA VAL A 24 -2.65 -8.46 -4.36
C VAL A 24 -4.00 -9.09 -4.66
N ARG A 25 -4.97 -8.38 -5.26
CA ARG A 25 -6.25 -8.97 -5.64
C ARG A 25 -6.10 -10.09 -6.67
N ARG A 26 -5.23 -9.91 -7.67
CA ARG A 26 -5.00 -10.90 -8.72
C ARG A 26 -4.37 -12.19 -8.18
N TYR A 27 -3.45 -12.07 -7.23
CA TYR A 27 -2.79 -13.21 -6.59
C TYR A 27 -3.65 -13.86 -5.51
N SER A 28 -4.29 -13.06 -4.65
CA SER A 28 -5.05 -13.57 -3.51
C SER A 28 -6.48 -13.99 -3.82
N GLY A 29 -7.07 -13.47 -4.90
CA GLY A 29 -8.49 -13.62 -5.19
C GLY A 29 -9.43 -12.89 -4.23
N ASN A 30 -8.92 -12.39 -3.10
CA ASN A 30 -9.70 -11.81 -1.99
C ASN A 30 -9.13 -10.45 -1.53
N GLY A 31 -8.58 -9.68 -2.47
CA GLY A 31 -8.09 -8.32 -2.21
C GLY A 31 -9.05 -7.23 -2.68
N ILE A 32 -8.96 -6.05 -2.08
CA ILE A 32 -9.82 -4.89 -2.39
C ILE A 32 -9.78 -4.51 -3.88
N GLY A 33 -8.62 -4.67 -4.52
CA GLY A 33 -8.40 -4.40 -5.94
C GLY A 33 -8.01 -2.95 -6.23
N GLY A 34 -7.36 -2.74 -7.38
CA GLY A 34 -6.72 -1.47 -7.71
C GLY A 34 -7.70 -0.30 -7.76
N VAL A 35 -8.87 -0.49 -8.39
CA VAL A 35 -9.87 0.58 -8.57
C VAL A 35 -10.49 0.99 -7.23
N LEU A 36 -10.94 0.04 -6.42
CA LEU A 36 -11.51 0.31 -5.09
C LEU A 36 -10.46 0.88 -4.14
N GLY A 37 -9.23 0.35 -4.17
CA GLY A 37 -8.11 0.87 -3.40
C GLY A 37 -7.77 2.33 -3.75
N LEU A 38 -7.89 2.71 -5.03
CA LEU A 38 -7.65 4.08 -5.49
C LEU A 38 -8.77 5.04 -5.06
N VAL A 39 -10.03 4.59 -5.07
CA VAL A 39 -11.16 5.37 -4.51
C VAL A 39 -10.96 5.62 -3.02
N ILE A 40 -10.55 4.59 -2.26
CA ILE A 40 -10.25 4.73 -0.82
C ILE A 40 -9.08 5.68 -0.61
N TYR A 41 -8.03 5.61 -1.44
CA TYR A 41 -6.88 6.52 -1.34
C TYR A 41 -7.25 7.98 -1.56
N ILE A 42 -8.16 8.28 -2.50
CA ILE A 42 -8.60 9.65 -2.76
C ILE A 42 -9.49 10.17 -1.64
N LEU A 43 -10.40 9.34 -1.11
CA LEU A 43 -11.37 9.77 -0.09
C LEU A 43 -10.78 9.76 1.32
N ILE A 44 -9.94 8.78 1.62
CA ILE A 44 -9.39 8.50 2.95
C ILE A 44 -7.94 8.03 2.83
N SER A 45 -7.08 8.88 2.25
CA SER A 45 -5.66 8.60 2.03
C SER A 45 -4.92 7.99 3.23
N PRO A 46 -5.15 8.43 4.50
CA PRO A 46 -4.51 7.83 5.66
C PRO A 46 -4.77 6.33 5.84
N VAL A 47 -5.95 5.87 5.46
CA VAL A 47 -6.39 4.49 5.69
C VAL A 47 -5.70 3.52 4.73
N THR A 48 -5.38 3.96 3.51
CA THR A 48 -4.64 3.16 2.53
C THR A 48 -3.27 2.72 3.07
N PHE A 49 -2.65 3.54 3.93
CA PHE A 49 -1.38 3.21 4.57
C PHE A 49 -1.50 2.04 5.57
N PHE A 50 -2.69 1.72 6.06
CA PHE A 50 -2.89 0.52 6.90
C PHE A 50 -3.37 -0.66 6.07
N ILE A 51 -4.21 -0.39 5.06
CA ILE A 51 -4.80 -1.40 4.18
C ILE A 51 -3.74 -2.11 3.32
N VAL A 52 -2.83 -1.38 2.69
CA VAL A 52 -1.86 -1.99 1.77
C VAL A 52 -0.98 -3.06 2.47
N PRO A 53 -0.38 -2.78 3.64
CA PRO A 53 0.39 -3.77 4.39
C PRO A 53 -0.46 -4.92 4.91
N SER A 54 -1.74 -4.69 5.28
CA SER A 54 -2.60 -5.79 5.74
C SER A 54 -2.97 -6.74 4.61
N GLU A 55 -3.23 -6.21 3.41
CA GLU A 55 -3.53 -6.99 2.20
C GLU A 55 -2.31 -7.79 1.74
N VAL A 56 -1.13 -7.15 1.73
CA VAL A 56 0.14 -7.85 1.43
C VAL A 56 0.43 -8.90 2.51
N ARG A 57 0.18 -8.61 3.78
CA ARG A 57 0.36 -9.58 4.86
C ARG A 57 -0.57 -10.78 4.72
N TYR A 58 -1.84 -10.55 4.41
CA TYR A 58 -2.79 -11.61 4.13
C TYR A 58 -2.30 -12.50 2.98
N MET A 59 -1.79 -11.90 1.91
CA MET A 59 -1.24 -12.66 0.79
C MET A 59 -0.05 -13.54 1.21
N TYR A 60 0.91 -13.01 1.97
CA TYR A 60 2.11 -13.77 2.36
C TYR A 60 1.85 -14.80 3.47
N GLU A 61 1.05 -14.47 4.49
CA GLU A 61 0.85 -15.32 5.67
C GLU A 61 -0.28 -16.35 5.47
N ASP A 62 -1.42 -15.95 4.90
CA ASP A 62 -2.60 -16.83 4.77
C ASP A 62 -2.56 -17.68 3.50
N LEU A 63 -1.95 -17.19 2.40
CA LEU A 63 -1.94 -17.91 1.13
C LEU A 63 -0.63 -18.64 0.86
N ASP A 64 0.51 -17.98 1.07
CA ASP A 64 1.83 -18.55 0.76
C ASP A 64 2.48 -19.25 1.97
N GLY A 65 1.88 -19.15 3.17
CA GLY A 65 2.44 -19.73 4.41
C GLY A 65 3.80 -19.16 4.82
N GLY A 66 4.20 -18.03 4.22
CA GLY A 66 5.45 -17.33 4.45
C GLY A 66 5.33 -16.27 5.55
N GLN A 67 6.46 -15.65 5.89
CA GLN A 67 6.44 -14.47 6.76
C GLN A 67 6.31 -13.21 5.90
N SER A 68 5.34 -12.35 6.22
CA SER A 68 5.21 -11.08 5.51
C SER A 68 6.35 -10.13 5.86
N PRO A 69 6.98 -9.50 4.85
CA PRO A 69 8.01 -8.48 5.07
C PRO A 69 7.43 -7.16 5.61
N VAL A 70 6.11 -6.97 5.53
CA VAL A 70 5.42 -5.75 5.92
C VAL A 70 4.27 -6.05 6.89
N ARG A 71 4.02 -5.14 7.81
CA ARG A 71 2.99 -5.26 8.86
C ARG A 71 2.10 -4.03 8.90
N GLY A 72 0.89 -4.17 9.43
CA GLY A 72 -0.01 -3.01 9.63
C GLY A 72 0.61 -1.89 10.49
N ILE A 73 1.58 -2.21 11.35
CA ILE A 73 2.29 -1.20 12.16
C ILE A 73 3.12 -0.22 11.31
N TYR A 74 3.50 -0.58 10.07
CA TYR A 74 4.19 0.37 9.19
C TYR A 74 3.24 1.47 8.67
N GLY A 75 1.92 1.32 8.84
CA GLY A 75 0.97 2.42 8.65
C GLY A 75 1.17 3.57 9.65
N LEU A 76 1.72 3.31 10.84
CA LEU A 76 1.97 4.34 11.88
C LEU A 76 3.01 5.37 11.48
N TRP A 77 3.84 5.09 10.46
CA TRP A 77 4.79 6.05 9.93
C TRP A 77 4.13 7.35 9.43
N ILE A 78 2.82 7.33 9.14
CA ILE A 78 2.03 8.53 8.81
C ILE A 78 2.01 9.58 9.93
N LEU A 79 2.22 9.19 11.19
CA LEU A 79 2.30 10.10 12.32
C LEU A 79 3.55 10.99 12.29
N LEU A 80 4.55 10.64 11.47
CA LEU A 80 5.76 11.43 11.25
C LEU A 80 5.65 12.19 9.92
N PRO A 81 5.35 13.51 9.94
CA PRO A 81 4.97 14.25 8.72
C PRO A 81 6.09 14.35 7.67
N ILE A 82 7.36 14.25 8.08
CA ILE A 82 8.52 14.37 7.18
C ILE A 82 9.08 12.99 6.81
N VAL A 83 9.18 12.09 7.80
CA VAL A 83 9.85 10.78 7.64
C VAL A 83 8.89 9.73 7.08
N GLY A 84 7.60 9.83 7.41
CA GLY A 84 6.57 8.89 6.98
C GLY A 84 6.46 8.73 5.46
N PRO A 85 6.32 9.82 4.69
CA PRO A 85 6.26 9.75 3.24
C PRO A 85 7.53 9.16 2.59
N ILE A 86 8.70 9.32 3.23
CA ILE A 86 9.97 8.82 2.71
C ILE A 86 10.07 7.30 2.83
N ILE A 87 9.59 6.74 3.95
CA ILE A 87 9.63 5.29 4.20
C ILE A 87 8.62 4.53 3.33
N TRP A 88 7.55 5.21 2.91
CA TRP A 88 6.44 4.61 2.18
C TRP A 88 6.65 4.44 0.68
N PHE A 89 7.61 5.13 0.06
CA PHE A 89 7.78 5.18 -1.40
C PHE A 89 9.13 4.67 -1.87
#